data_AF-A0A699WKW1-F1
#
_entry.id   AF-A0A699WKW1-F1
#
_cell.length_a   1.000
_cell.length_b   1.000
_cell.length_c   1.000
_cell.angle_alpha   90.00
_cell.angle_beta   90.00
_cell.angle_gamma   90.00
#
_symmetry.space_group_name_H-M   'P 1'
#
loop_
_entity.id
_entity.type
_entity.pdbx_description
1 polymer ?
#
loop_
_entity_poly.entity_id
_entity_poly.type
_entity_poly.pdbx_seq_one_letter_code
_entity_poly.pdbx_strand_id
1 'polypeptide(L)'
;YGVIHRLSTAYHPQTSGLVEVINRGLKRILERTVGENRALWSDKLEDALWVFRTAFKTPVGCTPYRLVYRKAWHLPLELEHKAFWALKHANLDLKTTGDHQKLQLNELSELRDQAYENSLIYKERSKKLHD
;
A
#
# COMPACT_ATOMS: atom_id res chain seq x y z
N TYR A 1 -27.05 2.56 -2.92
CA TYR A 1 -26.47 3.53 -1.97
C TYR A 1 -27.34 4.77 -1.69
N GLY A 2 -28.48 5.01 -2.36
CA GLY A 2 -29.38 6.12 -1.99
C GLY A 2 -28.77 7.53 -2.05
N VAL A 3 -27.75 7.72 -2.90
CA VAL A 3 -27.04 9.00 -3.01
C VAL A 3 -27.81 9.95 -3.92
N ILE A 4 -28.12 11.14 -3.42
CA ILE A 4 -28.73 12.22 -4.21
C ILE A 4 -27.59 13.07 -4.80
N HIS A 5 -27.46 13.05 -6.12
CA HIS A 5 -26.48 13.86 -6.82
C HIS A 5 -26.96 15.31 -6.96
N ARG A 6 -26.19 16.26 -6.44
CA ARG A 6 -26.39 17.69 -6.71
C ARG A 6 -25.44 18.11 -7.82
N LEU A 7 -25.98 18.53 -8.96
CA LEU A 7 -25.23 18.98 -10.12
C LEU A 7 -25.18 20.50 -10.18
N SER A 8 -24.03 21.05 -10.54
CA SER A 8 -23.89 22.46 -10.87
C SER A 8 -24.15 22.66 -12.36
N THR A 9 -24.77 23.78 -12.72
CA THR A 9 -24.91 24.21 -14.12
C THR A 9 -23.56 24.58 -14.72
N ALA A 10 -23.32 24.18 -15.97
CA ALA A 10 -22.12 24.57 -16.72
C ALA A 10 -21.97 26.10 -16.75
N TYR A 11 -20.74 26.58 -16.57
CA TYR A 11 -20.40 28.02 -16.53
C TYR A 11 -21.06 28.85 -15.41
N HIS A 12 -21.79 28.22 -14.47
CA HIS A 12 -22.42 28.92 -13.36
C HIS A 12 -22.35 28.12 -12.03
N PRO A 13 -21.17 28.00 -11.43
CA PRO A 13 -20.95 27.23 -10.20
C PRO A 13 -21.30 28.05 -8.93
N GLN A 14 -22.54 28.53 -8.81
CA GLN A 14 -22.95 29.36 -7.65
C GLN A 14 -22.86 28.62 -6.30
N THR A 15 -22.93 27.29 -6.32
CA THR A 15 -23.05 26.48 -5.10
C THR A 15 -21.70 25.96 -4.57
N SER A 16 -20.59 26.14 -5.30
CA SER A 16 -19.31 25.46 -5.01
C SER A 16 -18.12 26.37 -4.70
N GLY A 17 -18.33 27.65 -4.36
CA GLY A 17 -17.23 28.59 -4.15
C GLY A 17 -16.16 28.13 -3.13
N LEU A 18 -16.58 27.50 -2.02
CA LEU A 18 -15.63 26.92 -1.05
C LEU A 18 -14.82 25.77 -1.65
N VAL A 19 -15.46 24.91 -2.44
CA VAL A 19 -14.82 23.79 -3.12
C VAL A 19 -13.80 24.31 -4.14
N GLU A 20 -14.12 25.39 -4.86
CA GLU A 20 -13.17 26.02 -5.79
C GLU A 20 -11.94 26.57 -5.07
N VAL A 21 -12.11 27.28 -3.96
CA VAL A 21 -10.99 27.84 -3.18
C VAL A 21 -10.09 26.71 -2.66
N ILE A 22 -10.69 25.64 -2.13
CA ILE A 22 -9.97 24.46 -1.66
C ILE A 22 -9.21 23.78 -2.80
N ASN A 23 -9.87 23.56 -3.94
CA ASN A 23 -9.27 22.93 -5.10
C ASN A 23 -8.12 23.77 -5.69
N ARG A 24 -8.24 25.10 -5.71
CA ARG A 24 -7.13 25.99 -6.09
C ARG A 24 -5.95 25.87 -5.13
N GLY A 25 -6.21 25.77 -3.83
CA GLY A 25 -5.17 25.57 -2.82
C GLY A 25 -4.43 24.24 -3.00
N LEU A 26 -5.17 23.14 -3.21
CA LEU A 26 -4.60 21.81 -3.48
C LEU A 26 -3.79 21.77 -4.77
N LYS A 27 -4.31 22.35 -5.86
CA LYS A 27 -3.58 22.45 -7.13
C LYS A 27 -2.25 23.17 -6.98
N ARG A 28 -2.20 24.29 -6.24
CA ARG A 28 -0.94 25.00 -5.98
C ARG A 28 0.08 24.18 -5.20
N ILE A 29 -0.37 23.36 -4.25
CA ILE A 29 0.54 22.46 -3.49
C ILE A 29 1.09 21.39 -4.43
N LEU A 30 0.20 20.76 -5.21
CA LEU A 30 0.55 19.75 -6.22
C LEU A 30 1.56 20.29 -7.23
N GLU A 31 1.28 21.45 -7.83
CA GLU A 31 2.16 22.12 -8.79
C GLU A 31 3.57 22.32 -8.23
N ARG A 32 3.69 22.71 -6.95
CA ARG A 32 4.99 22.86 -6.29
C ARG A 32 5.69 21.54 -6.00
N THR A 33 4.96 20.49 -5.65
CA THR A 33 5.54 19.16 -5.33
C THR A 33 5.94 18.35 -6.56
N VAL A 34 5.22 18.52 -7.67
CA VAL A 34 5.43 17.79 -8.92
C VAL A 34 6.54 18.45 -9.76
N GLY A 35 6.70 19.78 -9.64
CA GLY A 35 7.73 20.52 -10.36
C GLY A 35 7.55 20.38 -11.88
N GLU A 36 8.65 20.10 -12.59
CA GLU A 36 8.64 19.96 -14.05
C GLU A 36 8.10 18.61 -14.53
N ASN A 37 8.22 17.55 -13.71
CA ASN A 37 7.84 16.20 -14.11
C ASN A 37 6.39 15.88 -13.77
N ARG A 38 5.49 16.24 -14.70
CA ARG A 38 4.04 16.01 -14.58
C ARG A 38 3.64 14.54 -14.40
N ALA A 39 4.49 13.57 -14.73
CA ALA A 39 4.18 12.15 -14.55
C ALA A 39 4.09 11.75 -13.06
N LEU A 40 4.74 12.49 -12.16
CA LEU A 40 4.78 12.18 -10.72
C LEU A 40 3.57 12.69 -9.93
N TRP A 41 2.53 13.20 -10.60
CA TRP A 41 1.38 13.81 -9.93
C TRP A 41 0.63 12.83 -9.02
N SER A 42 0.48 11.56 -9.41
CA SER A 42 -0.21 10.54 -8.63
C SER A 42 0.54 10.24 -7.35
N ASP A 43 1.86 10.10 -7.45
CA ASP A 43 2.73 9.72 -6.34
C ASP A 43 2.84 10.86 -5.31
N LYS A 44 2.77 12.11 -5.78
CA LYS A 44 2.80 13.31 -4.94
C LYS A 44 1.42 13.75 -4.45
N LEU A 45 0.34 13.17 -4.95
CA LEU A 45 -1.02 13.55 -4.54
C LEU A 45 -1.25 13.31 -3.06
N GLU A 46 -0.78 12.19 -2.56
CA GLU A 46 -0.95 11.82 -1.15
C GLU A 46 -0.18 12.78 -0.23
N ASP A 47 1.05 13.15 -0.59
CA ASP A 47 1.86 14.15 0.11
C ASP A 47 1.20 15.55 0.06
N ALA A 48 0.62 15.92 -1.08
CA ALA A 48 -0.07 17.19 -1.24
C ALA A 48 -1.35 17.27 -0.40
N LEU A 49 -2.14 16.19 -0.38
CA LEU A 49 -3.32 16.07 0.49
C LEU A 49 -2.93 16.13 1.96
N TRP A 50 -1.82 15.48 2.32
CA TRP A 50 -1.26 15.54 3.66
C TRP A 50 -0.93 16.98 4.08
N VAL A 51 -0.11 17.69 3.30
CA VAL A 51 0.23 19.09 3.58
C VAL A 51 -1.03 19.94 3.67
N PHE A 52 -2.01 19.70 2.81
CA PHE A 52 -3.27 20.45 2.83
C PHE A 52 -4.07 20.22 4.13
N ARG A 53 -4.21 18.98 4.61
CA ARG A 53 -4.96 18.61 5.82
C ARG A 53 -4.34 19.16 7.11
N THR A 54 -3.01 19.33 7.09
CA THR A 54 -2.19 19.63 8.27
C THR A 54 -1.83 21.11 8.36
N ALA A 55 -1.81 21.82 7.22
CA ALA A 55 -1.60 23.26 7.19
C ALA A 55 -2.77 24.03 7.85
N PHE A 56 -2.41 25.01 8.68
CA PHE A 56 -3.37 25.91 9.29
C PHE A 56 -4.08 26.76 8.23
N LYS A 57 -5.40 26.90 8.33
CA LYS A 57 -6.19 27.74 7.44
C LYS A 57 -6.71 28.94 8.22
N THR A 58 -6.16 30.11 7.92
CA THR A 58 -6.56 31.39 8.53
C THR A 58 -8.07 31.65 8.48
N PRO A 59 -8.79 31.39 7.36
CA PRO A 59 -10.24 31.61 7.31
C PRO A 59 -11.05 30.73 8.27
N VAL A 60 -10.52 29.56 8.64
CA VAL A 60 -11.19 28.59 9.52
C VAL A 60 -10.64 28.66 10.95
N GLY A 61 -9.46 29.28 11.15
CA GLY A 61 -8.80 29.37 12.45
C GLY A 61 -8.23 28.04 12.96
N CYS A 62 -8.19 26.99 12.12
CA CYS A 62 -7.59 25.71 12.48
C CYS A 62 -7.11 24.93 11.25
N THR A 63 -6.56 23.73 11.48
CA THR A 63 -6.22 22.79 10.41
C THR A 63 -7.48 22.02 9.96
N PRO A 64 -7.63 21.67 8.67
CA PRO A 64 -8.73 20.84 8.20
C PRO A 64 -8.83 19.50 8.96
N TYR A 65 -7.70 18.91 9.33
CA TYR A 65 -7.65 17.68 10.14
C TYR A 65 -8.37 17.86 11.49
N ARG A 66 -8.12 18.97 12.19
CA ARG A 66 -8.77 19.28 13.47
C ARG A 66 -10.28 19.48 13.31
N LEU A 67 -10.73 19.98 12.17
CA LEU A 67 -12.16 20.17 11.90
C LEU A 67 -12.91 18.84 11.75
N VAL A 68 -12.30 17.84 11.11
CA VAL A 68 -12.91 16.52 10.89
C VAL A 68 -12.84 15.65 12.15
N TYR A 69 -11.66 15.56 12.76
CA TYR A 69 -11.41 14.60 13.84
C TYR A 69 -11.52 15.21 15.25
N ARG A 70 -11.71 16.53 15.36
CA ARG A 70 -11.78 17.28 16.63
C ARG A 70 -10.58 17.09 17.56
N LYS A 71 -9.47 16.53 17.07
CA LYS A 71 -8.21 16.29 17.81
C LYS A 71 -7.08 17.15 17.28
N ALA A 72 -6.18 17.55 18.17
CA ALA A 72 -4.92 18.18 17.82
C ALA A 72 -3.94 17.15 17.25
N TRP A 73 -2.88 17.66 16.64
CA TRP A 73 -1.94 16.87 15.86
C TRP A 73 -0.89 16.22 16.78
N HIS A 74 -0.88 14.89 16.86
CA HIS A 74 0.14 14.13 17.60
C HIS A 74 0.83 13.10 16.71
N LEU A 75 0.06 12.46 15.84
CA LEU A 75 0.49 11.73 14.65
C LEU A 75 -0.81 11.46 13.89
N PRO A 76 -0.96 11.80 12.61
CA PRO A 76 -2.23 11.52 11.96
C PRO A 76 -2.41 10.02 11.79
N LEU A 77 -3.63 9.58 12.09
CA LEU A 77 -4.09 8.21 11.95
C LEU A 77 -3.72 7.59 10.59
N GLU A 78 -3.63 8.42 9.54
CA GLU A 78 -3.25 8.01 8.19
C GLU A 78 -1.81 7.47 8.11
N LEU A 79 -0.85 8.05 8.85
CA LEU A 79 0.52 7.53 8.93
C LEU A 79 0.59 6.22 9.73
N GLU A 80 -0.11 6.16 10.86
CA GLU A 80 -0.21 4.94 11.68
C GLU A 80 -0.85 3.81 10.87
N HIS A 81 -1.93 4.11 10.14
CA HIS A 81 -2.61 3.16 9.28
C HIS A 81 -1.70 2.69 8.13
N LYS A 82 -0.94 3.59 7.49
CA LYS A 82 0.04 3.21 6.46
C LYS A 82 1.14 2.30 7.02
N ALA A 83 1.72 2.66 8.16
CA ALA A 83 2.73 1.84 8.83
C ALA A 83 2.17 0.47 9.21
N PHE A 84 0.94 0.43 9.72
CA PHE A 84 0.22 -0.81 10.02
C PHE A 84 0.00 -1.68 8.78
N TRP A 85 -0.44 -1.10 7.66
CA TRP A 85 -0.64 -1.85 6.41
C TRP A 85 0.67 -2.35 5.81
N ALA A 86 1.72 -1.54 5.79
CA ALA A 86 3.05 -1.95 5.34
C ALA A 86 3.57 -3.14 6.17
N LEU A 87 3.42 -3.07 7.50
CA LEU A 87 3.77 -4.16 8.41
C LEU A 87 2.94 -5.42 8.14
N LYS A 88 1.63 -5.27 7.93
CA LYS A 88 0.73 -6.39 7.62
C LYS A 88 1.10 -7.07 6.30
N HIS A 89 1.47 -6.30 5.27
CA HIS A 89 1.95 -6.81 3.99
C HIS A 89 3.28 -7.55 4.14
N ALA A 90 4.27 -6.96 4.80
CA ALA A 90 5.56 -7.62 5.05
C ALA A 90 5.41 -8.94 5.83
N ASN A 91 4.52 -8.98 6.81
CA ASN A 91 4.22 -10.20 7.57
C ASN A 91 3.50 -11.27 6.73
N LEU A 92 2.65 -10.86 5.79
CA LEU A 92 2.00 -11.78 4.86
C LEU A 92 3.02 -12.39 3.90
N ASP A 93 3.88 -11.55 3.32
CA ASP A 93 4.95 -11.98 2.41
C ASP A 93 5.94 -12.92 3.10
N LEU A 94 6.26 -12.67 4.37
CA LEU A 94 7.11 -13.56 5.16
C LEU A 94 6.48 -14.95 5.36
N LYS A 95 5.17 -15.00 5.61
CA LYS A 95 4.45 -16.29 5.76
C LYS A 95 4.42 -17.07 4.47
N THR A 96 4.04 -16.42 3.36
CA THR A 96 4.02 -17.08 2.04
C THR A 96 5.40 -17.56 1.62
N THR A 97 6.45 -16.77 1.89
CA THR A 97 7.84 -17.17 1.64
C THR A 97 8.25 -18.36 2.51
N GLY A 98 7.88 -18.37 3.79
CA GLY A 98 8.17 -19.48 4.70
C GLY A 98 7.49 -20.80 4.28
N ASP A 99 6.22 -20.73 3.84
CA ASP A 99 5.49 -21.89 3.34
C ASP A 99 6.12 -22.43 2.05
N HIS A 100 6.55 -21.55 1.15
CA HIS A 100 7.24 -21.95 -0.08
C HIS A 100 8.58 -22.62 0.21
N GLN A 101 9.39 -22.05 1.11
CA GLN A 101 10.66 -22.66 1.52
C GLN A 101 10.45 -24.04 2.17
N LYS A 102 9.40 -24.19 2.98
CA LYS A 102 9.06 -25.47 3.60
C LYS A 102 8.68 -26.52 2.55
N LEU A 103 7.94 -26.15 1.52
CA LEU A 103 7.61 -27.04 0.41
C LEU A 103 8.87 -27.49 -0.33
N GLN A 104 9.77 -26.55 -0.66
CA GLN A 104 11.04 -26.87 -1.32
C GLN A 104 11.91 -27.83 -0.51
N LEU A 105 11.96 -27.66 0.82
CA LEU A 105 12.70 -28.57 1.70
C LEU A 105 12.09 -29.97 1.73
N ASN A 106 10.75 -30.07 1.72
CA ASN A 106 10.07 -31.36 1.66
C ASN A 106 10.36 -32.10 0.35
N GLU A 107 10.23 -31.41 -0.80
CA GLU A 107 10.57 -31.99 -2.11
C GLU A 107 12.02 -32.49 -2.15
N LEU A 108 12.95 -31.73 -1.57
CA LEU A 108 14.36 -32.11 -1.53
C LEU A 108 14.62 -33.32 -0.61
N SER A 109 13.83 -33.47 0.45
CA SER A 109 13.86 -34.67 1.31
C SER A 109 13.38 -35.90 0.55
N GLU A 110 12.26 -35.80 -0.18
CA GLU A 110 11.70 -36.91 -0.96
C GLU A 110 12.69 -37.37 -2.05
N LEU A 111 13.38 -36.45 -2.72
CA LEU A 111 14.42 -36.77 -3.70
C LEU A 111 15.60 -37.53 -3.06
N ARG A 112 15.99 -37.19 -1.83
CA ARG A 112 17.05 -37.90 -1.10
C ARG A 112 16.64 -39.32 -0.75
N ASP A 113 15.41 -39.51 -0.29
CA ASP A 113 14.87 -40.83 0.05
C ASP A 113 14.80 -41.72 -1.20
N GLN A 114 14.33 -41.16 -2.32
CA GLN A 114 14.30 -41.86 -3.61
C GLN A 114 15.71 -42.24 -4.09
N ALA A 115 16.69 -41.35 -3.95
CA ALA A 115 18.08 -41.66 -4.29
C ALA A 115 18.67 -42.76 -3.39
N TYR A 116 18.33 -42.76 -2.10
CA TYR A 116 18.76 -43.78 -1.14
C TYR A 116 18.21 -45.16 -1.52
N GLU A 117 16.90 -45.26 -1.77
CA GLU A 117 16.23 -46.49 -2.21
C GLU A 117 16.80 -47.01 -3.53
N ASN A 118 16.99 -46.12 -4.53
CA ASN A 118 17.61 -46.49 -5.80
C ASN A 118 19.03 -47.05 -5.62
N SER A 119 19.80 -46.49 -4.69
CA SER A 119 21.15 -46.98 -4.38
C SER A 119 21.14 -48.38 -3.73
N LEU A 120 20.16 -48.66 -2.87
CA LEU A 120 19.99 -49.96 -2.23
C LEU A 120 19.62 -51.02 -3.26
N ILE A 121 18.66 -50.71 -4.13
CA ILE A 121 18.25 -51.59 -5.23
C ILE A 121 19.42 -51.90 -6.16
N TYR A 122 20.23 -50.89 -6.52
CA TYR A 122 21.40 -51.09 -7.37
C TYR A 122 22.42 -52.03 -6.73
N LYS A 123 22.73 -51.84 -5.44
CA LYS A 123 23.63 -52.71 -4.68
C LYS A 123 23.12 -54.14 -4.53
N GLU A 124 21.82 -54.34 -4.38
CA GLU A 124 21.24 -55.68 -4.30
C GLU A 124 21.32 -56.42 -5.65
N ARG A 125 21.04 -55.70 -6.75
CA ARG A 125 21.17 -56.23 -8.11
C ARG A 125 22.60 -56.60 -8.46
N SER A 126 23.59 -55.79 -8.07
CA SER A 126 24.99 -56.10 -8.34
C SER A 126 25.47 -57.35 -7.58
N LYS A 127 25.03 -57.55 -6.33
CA LYS A 127 25.30 -58.77 -5.56
C LYS A 127 24.73 -60.02 -6.25
N LYS A 128 23.46 -59.99 -6.68
CA LYS A 128 22.81 -61.13 -7.39
C LYS A 128 23.47 -61.50 -8.72
N LEU A 129 24.22 -60.60 -9.33
CA LEU A 129 24.94 -60.84 -10.58
C LEU A 129 26.33 -61.48 -10.37
N HIS A 130 26.86 -61.44 -9.15
CA HIS A 130 28.19 -61.97 -8.80
C HIS A 130 28.13 -63.26 -7.97
N ASP A 131 26.93 -63.72 -7.61
CA ASP A 131 26.62 -65.06 -7.11
C ASP A 131 26.28 -66.00 -8.29
#